data_AF-A0A3D1BQY5-F1
#
_entry.id   AF-A0A3D1BQY5-F1
#
_cell.length_a   1.000
_cell.length_b   1.000
_cell.length_c   1.000
_cell.angle_alpha   90.00
_cell.angle_beta   90.00
_cell.angle_gamma   90.00
#
_symmetry.space_group_name_H-M   'P 1'
#
loop_
_entity.id
_entity.type
_entity.pdbx_description
1 polymer ?
#
loop_
_entity_poly.entity_id
_entity_poly.type
_entity_poly.pdbx_seq_one_letter_code
_entity_poly.pdbx_strand_id
1 'polypeptide(L)'
;MRNRFYLLPVIFIILYSCSENRKDKVDTYVLSELSRGLHGYISYNSAKPPADYGAGISFYSAVWPLIEQPLADFQIGLPSTWIIPENSDVDFPLCPNGTHARDNWPERGPTWGSVFQTIEGGLGYWAGNKFRYGSPKFSMNATSSCYDFEIASPGWGFFRSSQPLDDDKMGIAQLSNRLLVPPDGLTFEGNPDGQFLGYAWMALPLMDATEGPPPTGDQSWTLFLNSMNFKGPVAYYIAETWSKISKDYKPDYGRGLDARPGVMGGGAIEINTVPKIMAGNTGDTVYYKIPQLQFPVDDQGKTVLVQDVKYYSKDALYNTFKAWQNGGESCEGKFQPEGTWEPELTTSMPDFDQDGVKLENMDRIFDTYIYPGNIFGMKWNNSQVTEPGNFPQYYMQVGNGIKEPVSAEDVPPELVLKEFKLAERGTPYISPDAGSWSDPGPVSAPETVTLADGSTVTYCWYRFIDQPSLQQFNWSNEKKESLQLLVEMIHAQWLKDSEYMAPPGTGTLVSLDPALLVQPPEGYEIGYVPIVIGQK
;
A
#
# COMPACT_ATOMS: atom_id res chain seq x y z
N MET A 1 -17.39 -60.02 -93.16
CA MET A 1 -18.40 -59.37 -94.01
C MET A 1 -19.10 -58.30 -93.16
N ARG A 2 -19.10 -57.05 -93.61
CA ARG A 2 -19.72 -55.82 -93.05
C ARG A 2 -19.12 -55.18 -91.78
N ASN A 3 -18.35 -54.12 -92.05
CA ASN A 3 -18.17 -52.91 -91.24
C ASN A 3 -19.49 -52.31 -90.72
N ARG A 4 -19.45 -51.72 -89.52
CA ARG A 4 -19.82 -50.31 -89.31
C ARG A 4 -19.14 -49.77 -88.03
N PHE A 5 -18.23 -48.82 -88.25
CA PHE A 5 -17.69 -47.92 -87.25
C PHE A 5 -18.80 -46.96 -86.78
N TYR A 6 -18.87 -46.73 -85.46
CA TYR A 6 -19.50 -45.54 -84.89
C TYR A 6 -18.45 -44.82 -84.05
N LEU A 7 -18.09 -43.60 -84.50
CA LEU A 7 -17.38 -42.61 -83.71
C LEU A 7 -18.28 -42.17 -82.55
N LEU A 8 -17.76 -42.24 -81.32
CA LEU A 8 -18.31 -41.52 -80.16
C LEU A 8 -17.34 -40.38 -79.79
N PRO A 9 -17.85 -39.16 -79.54
CA PRO A 9 -17.02 -38.00 -79.26
C PRO A 9 -16.46 -38.06 -77.83
N VAL A 10 -15.14 -37.84 -77.72
CA VAL A 10 -14.44 -37.63 -76.46
C VAL A 10 -14.78 -36.23 -75.95
N ILE A 11 -15.64 -36.15 -74.92
CA ILE A 11 -15.91 -34.92 -74.18
C ILE A 11 -14.81 -34.77 -73.13
N PHE A 12 -13.92 -33.79 -73.33
CA PHE A 12 -13.01 -33.30 -72.31
C PHE A 12 -13.82 -32.59 -71.22
N ILE A 13 -14.02 -33.24 -70.08
CA ILE A 13 -14.49 -32.58 -68.86
C ILE A 13 -13.29 -31.87 -68.26
N ILE A 14 -13.18 -30.57 -68.54
CA ILE A 14 -12.30 -29.67 -67.78
C ILE A 14 -12.89 -29.58 -66.38
N LEU A 15 -12.25 -30.27 -65.42
CA LEU A 15 -12.45 -30.05 -63.99
C LEU A 15 -12.00 -28.62 -63.68
N TYR A 16 -12.95 -27.69 -63.72
CA TYR A 16 -12.78 -26.41 -63.04
C TYR A 16 -12.73 -26.71 -61.55
N SER A 17 -11.53 -26.72 -60.99
CA SER A 17 -11.36 -26.62 -59.55
C SER A 17 -11.93 -25.25 -59.15
N CYS A 18 -13.11 -25.23 -58.53
CA CYS A 18 -13.51 -24.09 -57.70
C CYS A 18 -12.61 -24.11 -56.45
N SER A 19 -11.38 -23.65 -56.63
CA SER A 19 -10.63 -23.01 -55.56
C SER A 19 -11.36 -21.69 -55.27
N GLU A 20 -12.38 -21.74 -54.42
CA GLU A 20 -12.78 -20.53 -53.71
C GLU A 20 -11.54 -20.06 -52.94
N ASN A 21 -10.92 -19.00 -53.46
CA ASN A 21 -10.04 -18.15 -52.67
C ASN A 21 -10.87 -17.68 -51.47
N ARG A 22 -10.82 -18.41 -50.34
CA ARG A 22 -10.95 -17.79 -49.03
C ARG A 22 -9.77 -16.83 -48.94
N LYS A 23 -9.97 -15.61 -49.42
CA LYS A 23 -9.32 -14.47 -48.81
C LYS A 23 -9.83 -14.52 -47.38
N ASP A 24 -9.00 -15.04 -46.47
CA ASP A 24 -9.21 -14.87 -45.04
C ASP A 24 -9.53 -13.39 -44.86
N LYS A 25 -10.78 -13.10 -44.49
CA LYS A 25 -11.09 -11.79 -43.96
C LYS A 25 -10.23 -11.72 -42.72
N VAL A 26 -9.13 -10.97 -42.81
CA VAL A 26 -8.43 -10.52 -41.62
C VAL A 26 -9.50 -9.72 -40.88
N ASP A 27 -10.05 -10.30 -39.82
CA ASP A 27 -10.95 -9.58 -38.94
C ASP A 27 -10.16 -8.39 -38.43
N THR A 28 -10.50 -7.19 -38.89
CA THR A 28 -9.80 -5.99 -38.47
C THR A 28 -10.33 -5.62 -37.09
N TYR A 29 -9.52 -5.80 -36.04
CA TYR A 29 -9.90 -5.36 -34.71
C TYR A 29 -9.60 -3.87 -34.53
N VAL A 30 -10.50 -3.18 -33.84
CA VAL A 30 -10.29 -1.81 -33.37
C VAL A 30 -9.82 -1.88 -31.93
N LEU A 31 -8.62 -1.36 -31.67
CA LEU A 31 -8.04 -1.30 -30.35
C LEU A 31 -8.47 -0.02 -29.62
N SER A 32 -8.82 -0.12 -28.35
CA SER A 32 -9.13 1.01 -27.48
C SER A 32 -8.52 0.81 -26.10
N GLU A 33 -7.77 1.79 -25.63
CA GLU A 33 -7.20 1.81 -24.28
C GLU A 33 -8.21 2.45 -23.32
N LEU A 34 -8.48 1.78 -22.20
CA LEU A 34 -9.54 2.09 -21.25
C LEU A 34 -9.05 1.84 -19.81
N SER A 35 -9.83 2.26 -18.82
CA SER A 35 -9.60 1.94 -17.41
C SER A 35 -10.43 0.73 -16.95
N ARG A 36 -10.33 0.40 -15.64
CA ARG A 36 -11.09 -0.69 -14.98
C ARG A 36 -10.84 -2.05 -15.64
N GLY A 37 -9.56 -2.35 -15.84
CA GLY A 37 -9.04 -3.60 -16.39
C GLY A 37 -8.96 -4.75 -15.42
N LEU A 38 -8.98 -4.48 -14.12
CA LEU A 38 -9.09 -5.50 -13.09
C LEU A 38 -9.51 -4.81 -11.81
N HIS A 39 -10.41 -5.45 -11.07
CA HIS A 39 -10.82 -5.04 -9.74
C HIS A 39 -11.05 -6.30 -8.89
N GLY A 40 -10.71 -6.23 -7.61
CA GLY A 40 -10.81 -7.35 -6.68
C GLY A 40 -9.80 -7.25 -5.54
N TYR A 41 -9.80 -8.25 -4.67
CA TYR A 41 -8.91 -8.32 -3.51
C TYR A 41 -8.28 -9.70 -3.41
N ILE A 42 -6.97 -9.80 -3.21
CA ILE A 42 -6.32 -11.06 -2.81
C ILE A 42 -6.02 -10.95 -1.33
N SER A 43 -6.81 -11.61 -0.48
CA SER A 43 -6.84 -11.32 0.95
C SER A 43 -6.76 -12.56 1.85
N TYR A 44 -6.35 -12.30 3.09
CA TYR A 44 -6.51 -13.21 4.20
C TYR A 44 -7.31 -12.53 5.31
N ASN A 45 -7.98 -13.32 6.13
CA ASN A 45 -8.62 -12.88 7.36
C ASN A 45 -7.88 -13.47 8.55
N SER A 46 -7.92 -12.76 9.67
CA SER A 46 -7.43 -13.26 10.96
C SER A 46 -8.62 -13.56 11.88
N ALA A 47 -8.44 -14.54 12.78
CA ALA A 47 -9.32 -14.67 13.93
C ALA A 47 -9.37 -13.37 14.74
N LYS A 48 -10.54 -13.02 15.27
CA LYS A 48 -10.72 -11.81 16.09
C LYS A 48 -9.75 -11.87 17.30
N PRO A 49 -8.90 -10.86 17.49
CA PRO A 49 -7.99 -10.82 18.63
C PRO A 49 -8.76 -10.74 19.96
N PRO A 50 -8.18 -11.21 21.08
CA PRO A 50 -8.72 -10.95 22.40
C PRO A 50 -8.81 -9.45 22.67
N ALA A 51 -9.71 -9.02 23.56
CA ALA A 51 -10.11 -7.61 23.73
C ALA A 51 -8.95 -6.63 23.99
N ASP A 52 -7.84 -7.09 24.59
CA ASP A 52 -6.71 -6.25 24.96
C ASP A 52 -5.60 -6.17 23.91
N TYR A 53 -5.72 -6.89 22.78
CA TYR A 53 -4.69 -6.99 21.73
C TYR A 53 -4.91 -6.02 20.56
N GLY A 54 -5.53 -4.86 20.83
CA GLY A 54 -5.72 -3.78 19.87
C GLY A 54 -4.70 -2.65 19.97
N ALA A 55 -3.59 -2.83 20.70
CA ALA A 55 -2.56 -1.79 20.87
C ALA A 55 -1.55 -1.76 19.70
N GLY A 56 -1.49 -2.81 18.89
CA GLY A 56 -0.66 -2.83 17.69
C GLY A 56 -0.79 -4.10 16.87
N ILE A 57 -0.13 -4.10 15.71
CA ILE A 57 -0.02 -5.23 14.79
C ILE A 57 1.34 -5.24 14.13
N SER A 58 1.86 -6.43 13.80
CA SER A 58 2.95 -6.57 12.84
C SER A 58 2.77 -7.79 11.95
N PHE A 59 3.48 -7.78 10.83
CA PHE A 59 3.63 -8.91 9.93
C PHE A 59 4.81 -8.65 8.98
N TYR A 60 5.20 -9.69 8.25
CA TYR A 60 6.11 -9.59 7.12
C TYR A 60 5.33 -9.68 5.82
N SER A 61 5.56 -8.71 4.93
CA SER A 61 4.94 -8.66 3.61
C SER A 61 6.03 -8.76 2.54
N ALA A 62 5.80 -9.62 1.54
CA ALA A 62 6.74 -9.83 0.44
C ALA A 62 6.85 -8.57 -0.43
N VAL A 63 8.05 -8.26 -0.89
CA VAL A 63 8.35 -7.14 -1.79
C VAL A 63 8.83 -7.68 -3.11
N TRP A 64 8.16 -7.28 -4.20
CA TRP A 64 8.55 -7.61 -5.56
C TRP A 64 7.91 -6.61 -6.55
N PRO A 65 8.48 -6.41 -7.74
CA PRO A 65 7.82 -5.73 -8.84
C PRO A 65 6.65 -6.57 -9.36
N LEU A 66 5.42 -6.13 -9.10
CA LEU A 66 4.20 -6.72 -9.66
C LEU A 66 4.09 -6.50 -11.17
N ILE A 67 4.73 -5.45 -11.68
CA ILE A 67 4.75 -5.04 -13.09
C ILE A 67 6.19 -4.84 -13.54
N GLU A 68 6.48 -5.19 -14.79
CA GLU A 68 7.85 -5.08 -15.35
C GLU A 68 8.28 -3.61 -15.56
N GLN A 69 7.33 -2.75 -15.94
CA GLN A 69 7.60 -1.35 -16.27
C GLN A 69 6.67 -0.42 -15.49
N PRO A 70 7.09 0.82 -15.17
CA PRO A 70 6.26 1.76 -14.44
C PRO A 70 5.10 2.24 -15.33
N LEU A 71 3.90 1.73 -15.11
CA LEU A 71 2.72 2.04 -15.92
C LEU A 71 2.01 3.32 -15.45
N ALA A 72 1.47 4.06 -16.42
CA ALA A 72 0.50 5.11 -16.16
C ALA A 72 -0.84 4.49 -15.74
N ASP A 73 -1.66 5.26 -15.00
CA ASP A 73 -3.02 4.88 -14.62
C ASP A 73 -3.12 3.51 -13.93
N PHE A 74 -2.11 3.18 -13.11
CA PHE A 74 -1.99 1.92 -12.39
C PHE A 74 -1.94 2.14 -10.87
N GLN A 75 -2.85 1.51 -10.15
CA GLN A 75 -2.89 1.47 -8.70
C GLN A 75 -3.28 0.07 -8.19
N ILE A 76 -2.34 -0.56 -7.49
CA ILE A 76 -2.57 -1.80 -6.73
C ILE A 76 -1.78 -1.68 -5.42
N GLY A 77 -2.46 -1.84 -4.29
CA GLY A 77 -1.82 -2.05 -2.99
C GLY A 77 -1.33 -3.49 -2.90
N LEU A 78 -0.09 -3.70 -2.46
CA LEU A 78 0.45 -5.02 -2.11
C LEU A 78 0.03 -5.41 -0.68
N PRO A 79 0.28 -6.65 -0.20
CA PRO A 79 -0.34 -7.14 1.03
C PRO A 79 -0.11 -6.21 2.22
N SER A 80 -1.19 -5.55 2.63
CA SER A 80 -1.23 -4.52 3.68
C SER A 80 -2.49 -4.67 4.53
N THR A 81 -2.65 -3.85 5.58
CA THR A 81 -3.81 -3.88 6.49
C THR A 81 -4.40 -2.49 6.66
N TRP A 82 -5.66 -2.45 7.10
CA TRP A 82 -6.29 -1.24 7.64
C TRP A 82 -6.34 -1.32 9.16
N ILE A 83 -6.12 -0.19 9.82
CA ILE A 83 -6.31 -0.02 11.27
C ILE A 83 -7.37 1.06 11.46
N ILE A 84 -8.49 0.69 12.07
CA ILE A 84 -9.59 1.61 12.40
C ILE A 84 -9.87 1.58 13.90
N PRO A 85 -10.42 2.64 14.50
CA PRO A 85 -10.72 2.62 15.94
C PRO A 85 -11.95 1.74 16.23
N GLU A 86 -11.86 0.92 17.28
CA GLU A 86 -12.96 0.05 17.73
C GLU A 86 -14.16 0.88 18.23
N ASN A 87 -15.24 0.89 17.45
CA ASN A 87 -16.46 1.64 17.73
C ASN A 87 -17.73 0.81 17.45
N SER A 88 -17.67 -0.51 17.57
CA SER A 88 -18.83 -1.40 17.44
C SER A 88 -19.86 -1.23 18.57
N ASP A 89 -19.54 -0.47 19.62
CA ASP A 89 -20.40 -0.17 20.76
C ASP A 89 -21.31 1.05 20.57
N VAL A 90 -21.33 1.67 19.39
CA VAL A 90 -22.16 2.85 19.10
C VAL A 90 -23.01 2.69 17.84
N ASP A 91 -24.10 3.46 17.77
CA ASP A 91 -25.08 3.45 16.68
C ASP A 91 -25.34 4.85 16.07
N PHE A 92 -24.53 5.84 16.43
CA PHE A 92 -24.60 7.21 15.90
C PHE A 92 -23.47 7.48 14.88
N PRO A 93 -23.62 8.45 13.97
CA PRO A 93 -22.59 8.75 12.99
C PRO A 93 -21.35 9.34 13.64
N LEU A 94 -20.19 8.72 13.40
CA LEU A 94 -18.89 9.21 13.83
C LEU A 94 -18.38 10.33 12.91
N CYS A 95 -18.74 10.30 11.63
CA CYS A 95 -18.42 11.38 10.69
C CYS A 95 -19.41 12.54 10.80
N PRO A 96 -18.98 13.75 11.22
CA PRO A 96 -19.81 14.94 11.22
C PRO A 96 -20.27 15.31 9.80
N ASN A 97 -21.44 15.94 9.67
CA ASN A 97 -21.84 16.58 8.42
C ASN A 97 -20.85 17.69 8.05
N GLY A 98 -20.56 17.86 6.77
CA GLY A 98 -19.51 18.75 6.29
C GLY A 98 -18.19 18.03 5.98
N THR A 99 -18.01 16.81 6.48
CA THR A 99 -16.83 16.01 6.14
C THR A 99 -16.95 15.38 4.75
N HIS A 100 -15.83 15.17 4.08
CA HIS A 100 -15.80 14.70 2.69
C HIS A 100 -16.57 13.41 2.49
N ALA A 101 -16.28 12.37 3.30
CA ALA A 101 -16.97 11.10 3.19
C ALA A 101 -18.48 11.28 3.45
N ARG A 102 -18.85 11.99 4.52
CA ARG A 102 -20.24 12.17 4.94
C ARG A 102 -21.11 12.85 3.88
N ASP A 103 -20.54 13.80 3.16
CA ASP A 103 -21.30 14.65 2.22
C ASP A 103 -21.23 14.17 0.76
N ASN A 104 -20.22 13.37 0.38
CA ASN A 104 -19.96 13.06 -1.03
C ASN A 104 -20.04 11.57 -1.37
N TRP A 105 -20.06 10.66 -0.40
CA TRP A 105 -20.04 9.21 -0.65
C TRP A 105 -21.43 8.59 -0.44
N PRO A 106 -21.71 7.41 -1.03
CA PRO A 106 -22.91 6.64 -0.71
C PRO A 106 -23.05 6.41 0.79
N GLU A 107 -24.29 6.30 1.28
CA GLU A 107 -24.55 6.15 2.71
C GLU A 107 -23.81 4.94 3.31
N ARG A 108 -22.97 5.20 4.32
CA ARG A 108 -22.25 4.20 5.13
C ARG A 108 -22.76 4.16 6.57
N GLY A 109 -24.05 4.48 6.73
CA GLY A 109 -24.72 4.59 8.02
C GLY A 109 -24.99 3.25 8.72
N PRO A 110 -25.40 3.30 10.00
CA PRO A 110 -25.64 4.52 10.76
C PRO A 110 -24.36 5.18 11.29
N THR A 111 -23.24 4.43 11.43
CA THR A 111 -22.05 4.90 12.16
C THR A 111 -20.96 5.57 11.33
N TRP A 112 -20.82 5.25 10.04
CA TRP A 112 -19.70 5.73 9.21
C TRP A 112 -18.31 5.28 9.72
N GLY A 113 -18.26 4.30 10.63
CA GLY A 113 -17.01 3.89 11.29
C GLY A 113 -15.92 3.37 10.36
N SER A 114 -16.29 2.79 9.21
CA SER A 114 -15.32 2.28 8.21
C SER A 114 -14.49 3.37 7.55
N VAL A 115 -14.91 4.64 7.62
CA VAL A 115 -14.26 5.78 6.96
C VAL A 115 -13.96 6.91 7.94
N PHE A 116 -14.26 6.73 9.23
CA PHE A 116 -14.06 7.74 10.26
C PHE A 116 -12.58 8.08 10.40
N GLN A 117 -11.77 7.06 10.67
CA GLN A 117 -10.32 7.12 10.75
C GLN A 117 -9.71 5.82 10.29
N THR A 118 -8.62 5.91 9.53
CA THR A 118 -7.90 4.74 9.02
C THR A 118 -6.39 5.01 9.01
N ILE A 119 -5.60 4.01 9.41
CA ILE A 119 -4.23 3.85 8.91
C ILE A 119 -4.33 2.78 7.82
N GLU A 120 -3.96 3.12 6.60
CA GLU A 120 -4.24 2.31 5.38
C GLU A 120 -3.04 2.18 4.44
N GLY A 121 -1.90 2.76 4.82
CA GLY A 121 -0.66 2.65 4.07
C GLY A 121 -0.06 1.25 4.04
N GLY A 122 1.00 1.11 3.24
CA GLY A 122 1.76 -0.12 3.12
C GLY A 122 2.54 -0.16 1.81
N LEU A 123 2.86 -1.38 1.39
CA LEU A 123 3.50 -1.63 0.10
C LEU A 123 2.49 -1.43 -1.03
N GLY A 124 2.88 -0.77 -2.11
CA GLY A 124 1.99 -0.64 -3.26
C GLY A 124 2.49 0.25 -4.37
N TYR A 125 1.66 0.31 -5.41
CA TYR A 125 1.73 1.27 -6.51
C TYR A 125 0.62 2.28 -6.29
N TRP A 126 0.93 3.43 -5.69
CA TRP A 126 -0.09 4.37 -5.25
C TRP A 126 -0.39 5.40 -6.34
N ALA A 127 -1.67 5.76 -6.52
CA ALA A 127 -2.07 6.76 -7.53
C ALA A 127 -1.31 8.08 -7.38
N GLY A 128 -0.94 8.46 -6.15
CA GLY A 128 -0.16 9.66 -5.88
C GLY A 128 1.28 9.62 -6.36
N ASN A 129 1.89 8.45 -6.61
CA ASN A 129 3.31 8.35 -6.92
C ASN A 129 3.66 9.11 -8.21
N LYS A 130 4.54 10.10 -8.06
CA LYS A 130 5.11 10.96 -9.11
C LYS A 130 6.39 10.38 -9.69
N PHE A 131 7.10 9.52 -8.96
CA PHE A 131 8.39 8.97 -9.38
C PHE A 131 8.33 7.44 -9.35
N ARG A 132 7.71 6.83 -10.37
CA ARG A 132 7.53 5.37 -10.46
C ARG A 132 8.77 4.69 -11.06
N TYR A 133 9.12 3.51 -10.54
CA TYR A 133 10.38 2.84 -10.87
C TYR A 133 10.32 1.30 -10.69
N GLY A 134 9.40 0.62 -11.38
CA GLY A 134 9.30 -0.86 -11.40
C GLY A 134 8.83 -1.49 -10.09
N SER A 135 9.62 -1.38 -9.03
CA SER A 135 9.31 -1.86 -7.68
C SER A 135 8.19 -1.05 -7.01
N PRO A 136 7.43 -1.65 -6.06
CA PRO A 136 6.48 -0.93 -5.23
C PRO A 136 7.20 0.05 -4.30
N LYS A 137 6.43 0.91 -3.64
CA LYS A 137 6.90 1.78 -2.55
C LYS A 137 6.15 1.47 -1.27
N PHE A 138 6.77 1.75 -0.13
CA PHE A 138 6.10 1.76 1.15
C PHE A 138 5.62 3.17 1.49
N SER A 139 4.35 3.33 1.88
CA SER A 139 3.76 4.63 2.25
C SER A 139 3.01 4.54 3.58
N MET A 140 3.08 5.62 4.37
CA MET A 140 2.39 5.73 5.67
C MET A 140 1.08 6.50 5.50
N ASN A 141 0.16 5.94 4.73
CA ASN A 141 -1.10 6.60 4.42
C ASN A 141 -2.08 6.46 5.59
N ALA A 142 -2.74 7.56 5.94
CA ALA A 142 -3.88 7.58 6.85
C ALA A 142 -4.87 8.69 6.53
N THR A 143 -6.10 8.46 6.94
CA THR A 143 -7.15 9.48 6.99
C THR A 143 -7.60 9.63 8.43
N SER A 144 -7.48 10.84 8.99
CA SER A 144 -7.80 11.08 10.41
C SER A 144 -9.13 11.81 10.63
N SER A 145 -9.77 12.26 9.54
CA SER A 145 -10.95 13.11 9.59
C SER A 145 -11.92 12.81 8.46
N CYS A 146 -12.47 11.61 8.36
CA CYS A 146 -13.52 11.29 7.38
C CYS A 146 -13.17 11.67 5.93
N TYR A 147 -11.91 11.48 5.54
CA TYR A 147 -11.33 11.84 4.23
C TYR A 147 -11.35 13.34 3.88
N ASP A 148 -11.44 14.25 4.87
CA ASP A 148 -11.27 15.71 4.63
C ASP A 148 -9.87 16.06 4.14
N PHE A 149 -8.88 15.31 4.64
CA PHE A 149 -7.50 15.38 4.21
C PHE A 149 -6.83 14.04 4.47
N GLU A 150 -5.78 13.82 3.70
CA GLU A 150 -5.01 12.59 3.66
C GLU A 150 -3.57 12.87 4.08
N ILE A 151 -2.97 11.99 4.87
CA ILE A 151 -1.59 12.17 5.39
C ILE A 151 -0.75 10.96 5.00
N ALA A 152 0.42 11.21 4.41
CA ALA A 152 1.33 10.19 3.87
C ALA A 152 2.75 10.25 4.45
N SER A 153 3.17 11.45 4.83
CA SER A 153 4.48 11.79 5.35
C SER A 153 4.36 13.04 6.23
N PRO A 154 5.44 13.52 6.91
CA PRO A 154 5.35 14.64 7.84
C PRO A 154 4.64 15.90 7.31
N GLY A 155 4.75 16.18 5.99
CA GLY A 155 4.23 17.40 5.38
C GLY A 155 3.29 17.21 4.18
N TRP A 156 3.00 15.98 3.74
CA TRP A 156 2.28 15.74 2.48
C TRP A 156 1.19 14.66 2.60
N GLY A 157 0.18 14.76 1.73
CA GLY A 157 -0.85 13.74 1.51
C GLY A 157 -0.53 12.79 0.35
N PHE A 158 -1.35 11.75 0.14
CA PHE A 158 -1.01 10.63 -0.76
C PHE A 158 -1.81 10.47 -2.06
N PHE A 159 -2.91 11.19 -2.31
CA PHE A 159 -3.69 10.97 -3.53
C PHE A 159 -3.34 11.92 -4.69
N ARG A 160 -3.73 13.20 -4.61
CA ARG A 160 -3.90 14.03 -5.82
C ARG A 160 -2.96 15.21 -5.95
N SER A 161 -2.20 15.54 -4.91
CA SER A 161 -1.47 16.81 -4.84
C SER A 161 0.00 16.60 -4.50
N SER A 162 0.87 17.40 -5.13
CA SER A 162 2.24 17.61 -4.65
C SER A 162 2.36 18.89 -3.80
N GLN A 163 1.24 19.57 -3.56
CA GLN A 163 1.18 20.66 -2.59
C GLN A 163 1.34 20.08 -1.18
N PRO A 164 2.18 20.72 -0.33
CA PRO A 164 2.23 20.44 1.09
C PRO A 164 0.84 20.57 1.74
N LEU A 165 0.62 19.82 2.82
CA LEU A 165 -0.53 20.03 3.68
C LEU A 165 -0.44 21.41 4.35
N ASP A 166 -1.59 22.02 4.60
CA ASP A 166 -1.66 23.22 5.45
C ASP A 166 -1.10 22.90 6.85
N ASP A 167 -0.54 23.90 7.53
CA ASP A 167 0.11 23.76 8.83
C ASP A 167 -0.77 23.02 9.86
N ASP A 168 -2.09 23.25 9.86
CA ASP A 168 -3.07 22.62 10.77
C ASP A 168 -3.58 21.24 10.31
N LYS A 169 -3.05 20.72 9.19
CA LYS A 169 -3.42 19.42 8.60
C LYS A 169 -2.31 18.39 8.64
N MET A 170 -1.07 18.79 8.87
CA MET A 170 0.03 17.85 9.11
C MET A 170 -0.29 16.96 10.32
N GLY A 171 0.26 15.74 10.34
CA GLY A 171 -0.09 14.82 11.43
C GLY A 171 0.89 13.70 11.71
N ILE A 172 2.01 13.65 10.98
CA ILE A 172 3.09 12.71 11.23
C ILE A 172 4.30 13.48 11.75
N ALA A 173 4.87 13.05 12.87
CA ALA A 173 6.19 13.48 13.31
C ALA A 173 7.19 12.37 13.00
N GLN A 174 8.26 12.71 12.30
CA GLN A 174 9.35 11.77 12.04
C GLN A 174 10.13 11.54 13.32
N LEU A 175 10.39 10.28 13.64
CA LEU A 175 11.09 9.84 14.84
C LEU A 175 12.48 9.29 14.53
N SER A 176 12.69 8.71 13.34
CA SER A 176 14.01 8.26 12.95
C SER A 176 14.90 9.43 12.58
N ASN A 177 16.11 9.45 13.14
CA ASN A 177 17.19 10.34 12.73
C ASN A 177 18.12 9.72 11.67
N ARG A 178 17.83 8.51 11.19
CA ARG A 178 18.72 7.75 10.28
C ARG A 178 18.02 7.32 8.99
N LEU A 179 16.77 7.72 8.79
CA LEU A 179 15.96 7.37 7.63
C LEU A 179 15.21 8.62 7.14
N LEU A 180 15.27 8.87 5.84
CA LEU A 180 14.44 9.87 5.17
C LEU A 180 13.03 9.34 4.91
N VAL A 181 12.04 10.20 5.07
CA VAL A 181 10.64 9.92 4.71
C VAL A 181 10.21 10.82 3.54
N PRO A 182 10.53 10.46 2.28
CA PRO A 182 10.07 11.19 1.11
C PRO A 182 8.54 11.13 0.96
N PRO A 183 7.90 12.20 0.46
CA PRO A 183 6.46 12.23 0.22
C PRO A 183 5.99 11.21 -0.83
N ASP A 184 6.84 10.82 -1.77
CA ASP A 184 6.48 9.83 -2.78
C ASP A 184 6.56 8.37 -2.28
N GLY A 185 7.00 8.13 -1.04
CA GLY A 185 7.12 6.80 -0.43
C GLY A 185 8.54 6.21 -0.45
N LEU A 186 8.79 5.24 0.42
CA LEU A 186 10.09 4.59 0.60
C LEU A 186 10.40 3.65 -0.57
N THR A 187 11.59 3.79 -1.13
CA THR A 187 12.15 2.97 -2.20
C THR A 187 12.97 1.78 -1.66
N PHE A 188 13.20 0.79 -2.51
CA PHE A 188 13.94 -0.44 -2.21
C PHE A 188 15.19 -0.56 -3.07
N GLU A 189 16.18 -1.29 -2.57
CA GLU A 189 17.41 -1.58 -3.29
C GLU A 189 17.17 -2.62 -4.40
N GLY A 190 17.63 -2.32 -5.62
CA GLY A 190 17.62 -3.26 -6.73
C GLY A 190 16.21 -3.68 -7.17
N ASN A 191 16.05 -4.98 -7.42
CA ASN A 191 14.81 -5.59 -7.92
C ASN A 191 14.40 -6.73 -6.99
N PRO A 192 13.66 -6.44 -5.89
CA PRO A 192 13.23 -7.45 -4.93
C PRO A 192 12.45 -8.59 -5.62
N ASP A 193 12.57 -9.79 -5.07
CA ASP A 193 11.98 -11.01 -5.62
C ASP A 193 11.39 -11.87 -4.50
N GLY A 194 10.46 -11.26 -3.76
CA GLY A 194 9.77 -11.92 -2.64
C GLY A 194 10.53 -11.90 -1.32
N GLN A 195 11.60 -11.11 -1.17
CA GLN A 195 12.14 -10.81 0.15
C GLN A 195 11.13 -9.99 0.97
N PHE A 196 11.16 -10.11 2.29
CA PHE A 196 10.15 -9.52 3.16
C PHE A 196 10.57 -8.17 3.72
N LEU A 197 9.60 -7.24 3.77
CA LEU A 197 9.63 -6.11 4.68
C LEU A 197 8.78 -6.47 5.90
N GLY A 198 9.38 -6.47 7.09
CA GLY A 198 8.63 -6.48 8.33
C GLY A 198 8.19 -5.07 8.66
N TYR A 199 6.93 -4.88 9.03
CA TYR A 199 6.51 -3.62 9.61
C TYR A 199 5.46 -3.81 10.69
N ALA A 200 5.47 -2.90 11.66
CA ALA A 200 4.55 -2.89 12.77
C ALA A 200 3.97 -1.49 12.97
N TRP A 201 2.71 -1.44 13.39
CA TRP A 201 2.11 -0.25 13.96
C TRP A 201 1.83 -0.51 15.44
N MET A 202 2.36 0.33 16.32
CA MET A 202 2.17 0.23 17.76
C MET A 202 1.75 1.57 18.34
N ALA A 203 0.66 1.60 19.09
CA ALA A 203 0.29 2.76 19.88
C ALA A 203 1.30 2.95 21.02
N LEU A 204 2.03 4.06 21.00
CA LEU A 204 2.99 4.43 22.05
C LEU A 204 2.59 5.74 22.73
N PRO A 205 2.78 5.87 24.06
CA PRO A 205 2.40 7.06 24.80
C PRO A 205 3.50 8.13 24.79
N LEU A 206 3.76 8.72 23.62
CA LEU A 206 4.80 9.73 23.45
C LEU A 206 4.49 11.02 24.19
N MET A 207 3.21 11.28 24.45
CA MET A 207 2.72 12.36 25.30
C MET A 207 1.60 11.86 26.19
N ASP A 208 1.35 12.59 27.28
CA ASP A 208 0.20 12.32 28.14
C ASP A 208 -1.12 12.71 27.47
N ALA A 209 -2.16 11.95 27.80
CA ALA A 209 -3.53 12.31 27.47
C ALA A 209 -3.88 13.67 28.08
N THR A 210 -4.61 14.49 27.33
CA THR A 210 -5.01 15.82 27.76
C THR A 210 -6.52 15.89 27.90
N GLU A 211 -6.97 16.48 29.00
CA GLU A 211 -8.35 16.93 29.13
C GLU A 211 -8.64 18.06 28.13
N GLY A 212 -9.88 18.19 27.67
CA GLY A 212 -10.30 19.30 26.82
C GLY A 212 -11.64 19.07 26.15
N PRO A 213 -12.12 20.08 25.43
CA PRO A 213 -12.93 19.89 24.23
C PRO A 213 -12.06 20.15 22.96
N PRO A 214 -11.70 19.11 22.17
CA PRO A 214 -11.93 17.70 22.44
C PRO A 214 -10.88 17.11 23.40
N PRO A 215 -11.23 16.08 24.19
CA PRO A 215 -10.23 15.29 24.91
C PRO A 215 -9.33 14.58 23.90
N THR A 216 -8.05 14.42 24.23
CA THR A 216 -7.08 13.68 23.42
C THR A 216 -6.46 12.59 24.26
N GLY A 217 -6.51 11.35 23.77
CA GLY A 217 -5.82 10.22 24.38
C GLY A 217 -4.31 10.27 24.18
N ASP A 218 -3.61 9.24 24.64
CA ASP A 218 -2.15 9.17 24.60
C ASP A 218 -1.62 8.26 23.50
N GLN A 219 -2.46 7.74 22.60
CA GLN A 219 -2.00 6.79 21.59
C GLN A 219 -1.42 7.51 20.37
N SER A 220 -0.09 7.54 20.31
CA SER A 220 0.65 7.88 19.10
C SER A 220 0.98 6.60 18.33
N TRP A 221 0.22 6.33 17.27
CA TRP A 221 0.45 5.16 16.41
C TRP A 221 1.80 5.31 15.70
N THR A 222 2.74 4.45 16.06
CA THR A 222 4.15 4.52 15.66
C THR A 222 4.50 3.39 14.70
N LEU A 223 5.06 3.74 13.55
CA LEU A 223 5.56 2.76 12.58
C LEU A 223 6.94 2.26 13.00
N PHE A 224 7.11 0.95 13.02
CA PHE A 224 8.40 0.27 13.03
C PHE A 224 8.62 -0.46 11.71
N LEU A 225 9.85 -0.41 11.20
CA LEU A 225 10.27 -1.23 10.07
C LEU A 225 11.33 -2.24 10.51
N ASN A 226 11.35 -3.39 9.83
CA ASN A 226 12.40 -4.39 9.91
C ASN A 226 12.81 -4.80 8.49
N SER A 227 13.90 -4.21 8.01
CA SER A 227 14.56 -4.51 6.75
C SER A 227 15.99 -4.98 7.00
N MET A 228 16.69 -5.40 5.95
CA MET A 228 18.08 -5.86 6.06
C MET A 228 19.02 -4.75 6.54
N ASN A 229 18.77 -3.51 6.15
CA ASN A 229 19.66 -2.36 6.38
C ASN A 229 19.09 -1.28 7.33
N PHE A 230 17.86 -1.45 7.80
CA PHE A 230 17.21 -0.57 8.79
C PHE A 230 16.20 -1.33 9.66
N LYS A 231 16.30 -1.15 10.98
CA LYS A 231 15.37 -1.69 11.97
C LYS A 231 15.03 -0.62 12.99
N GLY A 232 13.76 -0.43 13.32
CA GLY A 232 13.34 0.49 14.39
C GLY A 232 12.21 1.43 13.98
N PRO A 233 11.89 2.40 14.85
CA PRO A 233 10.80 3.33 14.59
C PRO A 233 11.15 4.29 13.45
N VAL A 234 10.14 4.69 12.68
CA VAL A 234 10.28 5.63 11.57
C VAL A 234 9.65 6.96 11.91
N ALA A 235 8.36 6.94 12.23
CA ALA A 235 7.53 8.11 12.47
C ALA A 235 6.26 7.68 13.22
N TYR A 236 5.52 8.64 13.75
CA TYR A 236 4.25 8.38 14.41
C TYR A 236 3.18 9.41 14.04
N TYR A 237 1.93 9.00 14.08
CA TYR A 237 0.80 9.92 14.07
C TYR A 237 0.65 10.58 15.43
N ILE A 238 0.67 11.91 15.44
CA ILE A 238 0.48 12.69 16.65
C ILE A 238 -0.96 12.49 17.17
N ALA A 239 -1.14 12.23 18.46
CA ALA A 239 -2.46 11.89 19.03
C ALA A 239 -3.54 12.95 18.69
N GLU A 240 -3.21 14.24 18.78
CA GLU A 240 -4.09 15.35 18.44
C GLU A 240 -4.56 15.34 16.96
N THR A 241 -3.86 14.66 16.05
CA THR A 241 -4.29 14.50 14.65
C THR A 241 -5.58 13.67 14.54
N TRP A 242 -5.80 12.74 15.47
CA TRP A 242 -7.01 11.94 15.53
C TRP A 242 -8.14 12.66 16.26
N SER A 243 -7.86 13.35 17.37
CA SER A 243 -8.92 13.99 18.16
C SER A 243 -9.46 15.29 17.54
N LYS A 244 -8.73 15.94 16.63
CA LYS A 244 -9.13 17.25 16.09
C LYS A 244 -10.45 17.25 15.31
N ILE A 245 -10.86 16.13 14.71
CA ILE A 245 -12.18 16.00 14.05
C ILE A 245 -13.32 16.29 15.03
N SER A 246 -13.12 15.97 16.30
CA SER A 246 -14.10 16.12 17.37
C SER A 246 -14.34 17.57 17.79
N LYS A 247 -13.49 18.53 17.40
CA LYS A 247 -13.50 19.92 17.94
C LYS A 247 -14.90 20.52 18.05
N ASP A 248 -15.71 20.35 17.01
CA ASP A 248 -17.08 20.88 16.92
C ASP A 248 -18.16 19.77 16.90
N TYR A 249 -17.80 18.52 17.24
CA TYR A 249 -18.68 17.36 17.19
C TYR A 249 -18.56 16.45 18.42
N LYS A 250 -19.18 16.84 19.54
CA LYS A 250 -19.11 16.09 20.81
C LYS A 250 -19.41 14.57 20.77
N PRO A 251 -20.30 14.05 19.92
CA PRO A 251 -20.62 12.61 19.93
C PRO A 251 -19.40 11.69 19.74
N ASP A 252 -18.38 12.11 18.99
CA ASP A 252 -17.20 11.29 18.70
C ASP A 252 -16.05 11.45 19.72
N TYR A 253 -16.27 12.15 20.84
CA TYR A 253 -15.25 12.32 21.88
C TYR A 253 -14.72 10.97 22.37
N GLY A 254 -13.39 10.80 22.32
CA GLY A 254 -12.73 9.56 22.73
C GLY A 254 -13.00 8.36 21.83
N ARG A 255 -13.49 8.59 20.60
CA ARG A 255 -13.76 7.54 19.60
C ARG A 255 -12.65 7.37 18.57
N GLY A 256 -11.65 8.25 18.58
CA GLY A 256 -10.51 8.22 17.68
C GLY A 256 -9.43 7.20 18.04
N LEU A 257 -8.49 7.01 17.12
CA LEU A 257 -7.30 6.15 17.29
C LEU A 257 -6.33 6.65 18.36
N ASP A 258 -6.46 7.91 18.82
CA ASP A 258 -5.77 8.43 20.00
C ASP A 258 -6.23 7.78 21.31
N ALA A 259 -7.46 7.26 21.36
CA ALA A 259 -8.10 6.79 22.58
C ALA A 259 -8.60 5.33 22.51
N ARG A 260 -9.02 4.85 21.34
CA ARG A 260 -9.59 3.52 21.15
C ARG A 260 -8.54 2.49 20.72
N PRO A 261 -8.69 1.21 21.10
CA PRO A 261 -7.93 0.13 20.49
C PRO A 261 -8.16 0.12 18.97
N GLY A 262 -7.14 -0.27 18.22
CA GLY A 262 -7.27 -0.53 16.79
C GLY A 262 -8.00 -1.85 16.53
N VAL A 263 -8.77 -1.89 15.45
CA VAL A 263 -9.34 -3.09 14.85
C VAL A 263 -8.60 -3.37 13.55
N MET A 264 -8.08 -4.59 13.42
CA MET A 264 -7.46 -5.13 12.21
C MET A 264 -8.02 -6.52 11.94
N GLY A 265 -8.70 -6.72 10.81
CA GLY A 265 -9.42 -7.98 10.49
C GLY A 265 -8.69 -8.94 9.54
N GLY A 266 -7.51 -8.56 9.06
CA GLY A 266 -6.76 -9.27 8.03
C GLY A 266 -6.01 -8.29 7.14
N GLY A 267 -5.58 -8.76 5.96
CA GLY A 267 -4.87 -7.93 5.00
C GLY A 267 -5.14 -8.35 3.56
N ALA A 268 -4.83 -7.46 2.61
CA ALA A 268 -5.13 -7.68 1.21
C ALA A 268 -4.13 -7.02 0.27
N ILE A 269 -4.02 -7.61 -0.92
CA ILE A 269 -3.69 -6.89 -2.15
C ILE A 269 -4.99 -6.26 -2.66
N GLU A 270 -5.10 -4.94 -2.63
CA GLU A 270 -6.25 -4.21 -3.15
C GLU A 270 -5.99 -3.83 -4.61
N ILE A 271 -6.81 -4.36 -5.52
CA ILE A 271 -6.73 -4.05 -6.95
C ILE A 271 -7.78 -2.99 -7.26
N ASN A 272 -7.33 -1.74 -7.41
CA ASN A 272 -8.21 -0.59 -7.60
C ASN A 272 -8.24 -0.12 -9.07
N THR A 273 -7.09 0.29 -9.60
CA THR A 273 -7.01 0.86 -10.95
C THR A 273 -5.99 0.10 -11.79
N VAL A 274 -6.47 -0.59 -12.82
CA VAL A 274 -5.62 -1.28 -13.81
C VAL A 274 -6.08 -0.84 -15.20
N PRO A 275 -5.18 -0.42 -16.11
CA PRO A 275 -5.57 -0.11 -17.47
C PRO A 275 -5.93 -1.38 -18.23
N LYS A 276 -6.74 -1.27 -19.28
CA LYS A 276 -7.02 -2.36 -20.21
C LYS A 276 -6.97 -1.89 -21.64
N ILE A 277 -6.70 -2.82 -22.54
CA ILE A 277 -6.85 -2.63 -23.97
C ILE A 277 -7.93 -3.58 -24.45
N MET A 278 -8.93 -3.04 -25.13
CA MET A 278 -10.02 -3.78 -25.73
C MET A 278 -9.77 -3.93 -27.22
N ALA A 279 -9.95 -5.13 -27.76
CA ALA A 279 -9.98 -5.41 -29.18
C ALA A 279 -11.38 -5.91 -29.56
N GLY A 280 -12.16 -5.04 -30.20
CA GLY A 280 -13.49 -5.39 -30.75
C GLY A 280 -13.47 -5.43 -32.28
N ASN A 281 -14.33 -6.25 -32.88
CA ASN A 281 -14.54 -6.30 -34.33
C ASN A 281 -16.05 -6.21 -34.67
N THR A 282 -16.44 -6.49 -35.91
CA THR A 282 -17.87 -6.48 -36.32
C THR A 282 -18.69 -7.67 -35.82
N GLY A 283 -18.06 -8.63 -35.14
CA GLY A 283 -18.71 -9.78 -34.51
C GLY A 283 -19.04 -9.55 -33.04
N ASP A 284 -19.59 -10.58 -32.40
CA ASP A 284 -20.03 -10.51 -31.00
C ASP A 284 -18.91 -10.86 -29.99
N THR A 285 -17.66 -11.04 -30.44
CA THR A 285 -16.53 -11.39 -29.57
C THR A 285 -15.63 -10.19 -29.34
N VAL A 286 -15.32 -9.93 -28.07
CA VAL A 286 -14.41 -8.86 -27.66
C VAL A 286 -13.29 -9.49 -26.84
N TYR A 287 -12.06 -9.09 -27.14
CA TYR A 287 -10.88 -9.49 -26.38
C TYR A 287 -10.38 -8.33 -25.53
N TYR A 288 -9.81 -8.65 -24.37
CA TYR A 288 -9.24 -7.70 -23.44
C TYR A 288 -7.82 -8.10 -23.09
N LYS A 289 -6.94 -7.12 -22.94
CA LYS A 289 -5.59 -7.25 -22.40
C LYS A 289 -5.47 -6.36 -21.17
N ILE A 290 -4.87 -6.87 -20.10
CA ILE A 290 -4.39 -6.09 -18.96
C ILE A 290 -2.86 -6.11 -18.94
N PRO A 291 -2.19 -5.26 -18.14
CA PRO A 291 -0.76 -5.43 -17.90
C PRO A 291 -0.45 -6.79 -17.32
N GLN A 292 0.71 -7.36 -17.66
CA GLN A 292 1.17 -8.58 -17.00
C GLN A 292 1.39 -8.28 -15.52
N LEU A 293 0.65 -8.97 -14.65
CA LEU A 293 0.90 -8.98 -13.22
C LEU A 293 1.68 -10.25 -12.88
N GLN A 294 2.84 -10.09 -12.26
CA GLN A 294 3.75 -11.19 -11.96
C GLN A 294 3.94 -11.35 -10.46
N PHE A 295 4.14 -12.59 -10.01
CA PHE A 295 4.29 -12.97 -8.62
C PHE A 295 5.53 -13.84 -8.45
N PRO A 296 6.28 -13.69 -7.35
CA PRO A 296 7.39 -14.59 -7.05
C PRO A 296 6.83 -15.99 -6.82
N VAL A 297 7.40 -16.99 -7.49
CA VAL A 297 6.91 -18.37 -7.45
C VAL A 297 8.09 -19.32 -7.25
N ASP A 298 7.93 -20.27 -6.32
CA ASP A 298 8.93 -21.32 -6.11
C ASP A 298 8.77 -22.48 -7.11
N ASP A 299 9.66 -23.46 -7.02
CA ASP A 299 9.66 -24.67 -7.86
C ASP A 299 8.44 -25.58 -7.65
N GLN A 300 7.63 -25.30 -6.62
CA GLN A 300 6.39 -26.00 -6.28
C GLN A 300 5.14 -25.22 -6.71
N GLY A 301 5.30 -24.09 -7.40
CA GLY A 301 4.18 -23.25 -7.81
C GLY A 301 3.58 -22.45 -6.66
N LYS A 302 4.35 -22.15 -5.60
CA LYS A 302 3.87 -21.38 -4.45
C LYS A 302 4.39 -19.96 -4.49
N THR A 303 3.49 -19.02 -4.24
CA THR A 303 3.82 -17.63 -3.91
C THR A 303 3.55 -17.42 -2.43
N VAL A 304 4.53 -16.89 -1.70
CA VAL A 304 4.34 -16.44 -0.31
C VAL A 304 4.15 -14.93 -0.30
N LEU A 305 3.13 -14.46 0.40
CA LEU A 305 2.74 -13.05 0.43
C LEU A 305 2.87 -12.42 1.82
N VAL A 306 2.35 -13.09 2.85
CA VAL A 306 2.34 -12.58 4.24
C VAL A 306 2.67 -13.70 5.21
N GLN A 307 3.48 -13.40 6.23
CA GLN A 307 3.78 -14.32 7.33
C GLN A 307 3.93 -13.59 8.67
N ASP A 308 3.95 -14.38 9.75
CA ASP A 308 4.19 -13.95 11.13
C ASP A 308 3.26 -12.80 11.59
N VAL A 309 1.97 -12.89 11.26
CA VAL A 309 0.97 -11.92 11.71
C VAL A 309 0.87 -11.97 13.24
N LYS A 310 1.03 -10.82 13.89
CA LYS A 310 1.02 -10.68 15.36
C LYS A 310 0.20 -9.48 15.76
N TYR A 311 -0.61 -9.66 16.80
CA TYR A 311 -1.33 -8.58 17.47
C TYR A 311 -0.69 -8.31 18.82
N TYR A 312 -0.77 -7.07 19.26
CA TYR A 312 -0.11 -6.61 20.47
C TYR A 312 -1.10 -6.03 21.47
N SER A 313 -0.94 -6.46 22.72
CA SER A 313 -1.49 -5.77 23.88
C SER A 313 -0.53 -4.68 24.35
N LYS A 314 -0.96 -3.86 25.30
CA LYS A 314 -0.10 -2.82 25.89
C LYS A 314 1.17 -3.39 26.56
N ASP A 315 1.13 -4.64 27.00
CA ASP A 315 2.29 -5.33 27.60
C ASP A 315 3.40 -5.61 26.59
N ALA A 316 3.12 -5.57 25.29
CA ALA A 316 4.13 -5.82 24.26
C ALA A 316 5.20 -4.73 24.23
N LEU A 317 4.83 -3.47 24.48
CA LEU A 317 5.78 -2.34 24.43
C LEU A 317 5.28 -1.08 25.15
N TYR A 318 3.99 -0.76 25.02
CA TYR A 318 3.40 0.48 25.55
C TYR A 318 3.69 0.64 27.05
N ASN A 319 3.48 -0.39 27.87
CA ASN A 319 3.60 -0.27 29.33
C ASN A 319 5.06 -0.02 29.76
N THR A 320 6.02 -0.73 29.17
CA THR A 320 7.46 -0.50 29.41
C THR A 320 7.89 0.87 28.92
N PHE A 321 7.42 1.30 27.74
CA PHE A 321 7.69 2.64 27.22
C PHE A 321 7.14 3.73 28.16
N LYS A 322 5.92 3.56 28.68
CA LYS A 322 5.30 4.50 29.62
C LYS A 322 6.07 4.59 30.93
N ALA A 323 6.49 3.45 31.46
CA ALA A 323 7.33 3.42 32.66
C ALA A 323 8.64 4.18 32.45
N TRP A 324 9.28 4.00 31.29
CA TRP A 324 10.52 4.69 30.92
C TRP A 324 10.34 6.19 30.78
N GLN A 325 9.28 6.64 30.08
CA GLN A 325 8.90 8.06 29.99
C GLN A 325 8.74 8.70 31.37
N ASN A 326 8.21 7.95 32.35
CA ASN A 326 8.01 8.41 33.72
C ASN A 326 9.27 8.31 34.61
N GLY A 327 10.45 8.08 34.02
CA GLY A 327 11.73 7.99 34.75
C GLY A 327 12.04 6.60 35.31
N GLY A 328 11.35 5.56 34.85
CA GLY A 328 11.63 4.16 35.15
C GLY A 328 12.82 3.58 34.37
N GLU A 329 12.89 2.25 34.32
CA GLU A 329 13.95 1.53 33.61
C GLU A 329 13.94 1.80 32.09
N SER A 330 15.10 1.65 31.45
CA SER A 330 15.26 1.85 30.01
C SER A 330 14.39 0.89 29.21
N CYS A 331 13.60 1.42 28.28
CA CYS A 331 12.87 0.62 27.30
C CYS A 331 13.76 0.35 26.08
N GLU A 332 13.99 -0.91 25.72
CA GLU A 332 14.81 -1.28 24.56
C GLU A 332 14.08 -1.15 23.21
N GLY A 333 12.77 -0.83 23.23
CA GLY A 333 11.93 -0.79 22.03
C GLY A 333 11.50 -2.15 21.50
N LYS A 334 11.98 -3.25 22.10
CA LYS A 334 11.68 -4.61 21.68
C LYS A 334 10.24 -5.02 22.05
N PHE A 335 9.53 -5.58 21.08
CA PHE A 335 8.19 -6.12 21.26
C PHE A 335 8.27 -7.42 22.09
N GLN A 336 7.61 -7.42 23.25
CA GLN A 336 7.69 -8.49 24.24
C GLN A 336 6.72 -9.64 23.91
N PRO A 337 7.16 -10.91 24.04
CA PRO A 337 6.30 -12.08 23.86
C PRO A 337 5.07 -12.08 24.78
N GLU A 338 5.19 -11.58 26.01
CA GLU A 338 4.13 -11.56 27.02
C GLU A 338 2.88 -10.78 26.56
N GLY A 339 3.06 -9.77 25.71
CA GLY A 339 1.98 -8.99 25.10
C GLY A 339 1.69 -9.34 23.65
N THR A 340 2.19 -10.47 23.14
CA THR A 340 2.04 -10.88 21.74
C THR A 340 1.01 -12.00 21.60
N TRP A 341 0.13 -11.89 20.60
CA TRP A 341 -0.81 -12.94 20.22
C TRP A 341 -0.76 -13.19 18.71
N GLU A 342 -0.74 -14.47 18.33
CA GLU A 342 -0.73 -14.92 16.94
C GLU A 342 -2.13 -15.44 16.56
N PRO A 343 -2.76 -14.92 15.50
CA PRO A 343 -4.07 -15.36 15.05
C PRO A 343 -3.97 -16.67 14.26
N GLU A 344 -5.08 -17.41 14.16
CA GLU A 344 -5.28 -18.32 13.03
C GLU A 344 -5.68 -17.50 11.79
N LEU A 345 -5.01 -17.72 10.65
CA LEU A 345 -5.36 -17.11 9.37
C LEU A 345 -6.28 -18.00 8.56
N THR A 346 -7.16 -17.37 7.80
CA THR A 346 -8.03 -18.02 6.81
C THR A 346 -8.01 -17.23 5.51
N THR A 347 -8.34 -17.87 4.39
CA THR A 347 -8.51 -17.20 3.10
C THR A 347 -9.57 -17.92 2.27
N SER A 348 -10.08 -17.23 1.26
CA SER A 348 -10.98 -17.78 0.25
C SER A 348 -10.58 -17.23 -1.11
N MET A 349 -10.80 -18.02 -2.15
CA MET A 349 -10.58 -17.55 -3.52
C MET A 349 -11.46 -16.32 -3.80
N PRO A 350 -10.89 -15.19 -4.21
CA PRO A 350 -11.65 -13.97 -4.42
C PRO A 350 -12.37 -13.95 -5.77
N ASP A 351 -13.44 -13.17 -5.82
CA ASP A 351 -14.03 -12.73 -7.08
C ASP A 351 -13.21 -11.58 -7.68
N PHE A 352 -13.03 -11.61 -8.98
CA PHE A 352 -12.47 -10.50 -9.76
C PHE A 352 -13.47 -10.04 -10.80
N ASP A 353 -13.37 -8.76 -11.19
CA ASP A 353 -14.18 -8.22 -12.28
C ASP A 353 -13.39 -7.31 -13.21
N GLN A 354 -13.95 -7.17 -14.41
CA GLN A 354 -13.55 -6.18 -15.41
C GLN A 354 -14.75 -5.34 -15.80
N ASP A 355 -14.80 -4.11 -15.28
CA ASP A 355 -15.88 -3.15 -15.54
C ASP A 355 -17.24 -3.62 -15.00
N GLY A 356 -17.23 -4.27 -13.83
CA GLY A 356 -18.41 -4.87 -13.21
C GLY A 356 -18.82 -6.22 -13.83
N VAL A 357 -18.09 -6.72 -14.83
CA VAL A 357 -18.31 -8.06 -15.40
C VAL A 357 -17.36 -9.04 -14.72
N LYS A 358 -17.91 -10.01 -14.00
CA LYS A 358 -17.14 -11.04 -13.29
C LYS A 358 -16.21 -11.83 -14.23
N LEU A 359 -15.01 -12.11 -13.73
CA LEU A 359 -14.05 -13.04 -14.32
C LEU A 359 -14.31 -14.46 -13.78
N GLU A 360 -14.56 -15.41 -14.67
CA GLU A 360 -14.84 -16.80 -14.32
C GLU A 360 -13.61 -17.69 -14.50
N ASN A 361 -13.63 -18.88 -13.87
CA ASN A 361 -12.61 -19.91 -13.99
C ASN A 361 -11.19 -19.52 -13.51
N MET A 362 -11.08 -18.49 -12.67
CA MET A 362 -9.80 -18.06 -12.09
C MET A 362 -9.18 -19.12 -11.16
N ASP A 363 -10.02 -19.92 -10.51
CA ASP A 363 -9.65 -21.06 -9.65
C ASP A 363 -8.88 -22.15 -10.42
N ARG A 364 -9.04 -22.23 -11.75
CA ARG A 364 -8.25 -23.15 -12.58
C ARG A 364 -6.79 -22.72 -12.74
N ILE A 365 -6.46 -21.47 -12.42
CA ILE A 365 -5.12 -20.89 -12.58
C ILE A 365 -4.40 -20.80 -11.25
N PHE A 366 -5.07 -20.36 -10.19
CA PHE A 366 -4.52 -20.37 -8.85
C PHE A 366 -5.61 -20.41 -7.78
N ASP A 367 -5.21 -20.80 -6.57
CA ASP A 367 -6.00 -20.66 -5.35
C ASP A 367 -5.27 -19.74 -4.36
N THR A 368 -6.00 -19.00 -3.54
CA THR A 368 -5.41 -18.45 -2.30
C THR A 368 -5.27 -19.54 -1.26
N TYR A 369 -4.21 -19.49 -0.45
CA TYR A 369 -3.90 -20.58 0.48
C TYR A 369 -3.24 -20.08 1.77
N ILE A 370 -3.55 -20.75 2.89
CA ILE A 370 -2.80 -20.64 4.15
C ILE A 370 -1.90 -21.87 4.27
N TYR A 371 -0.61 -21.68 4.01
CA TYR A 371 0.41 -22.72 4.12
C TYR A 371 0.71 -23.08 5.58
N PRO A 372 1.30 -24.27 5.84
CA PRO A 372 1.81 -24.63 7.16
C PRO A 372 2.70 -23.53 7.74
N GLY A 373 2.55 -23.24 9.03
CA GLY A 373 3.20 -22.09 9.67
C GLY A 373 2.38 -20.80 9.60
N ASN A 374 1.10 -20.86 9.21
CA ASN A 374 0.19 -19.72 9.19
C ASN A 374 0.61 -18.63 8.19
N ILE A 375 1.05 -19.08 7.01
CA ILE A 375 1.64 -18.24 5.97
C ILE A 375 0.62 -18.05 4.85
N PHE A 376 0.22 -16.82 4.57
CA PHE A 376 -0.70 -16.50 3.49
C PHE A 376 0.04 -16.37 2.14
N GLY A 377 -0.55 -16.95 1.10
CA GLY A 377 -0.02 -16.86 -0.25
C GLY A 377 -0.98 -17.39 -1.32
N MET A 378 -0.40 -17.67 -2.48
CA MET A 378 -1.12 -18.23 -3.63
C MET A 378 -0.49 -19.56 -4.03
N LYS A 379 -1.32 -20.48 -4.50
CA LYS A 379 -0.91 -21.75 -5.06
C LYS A 379 -1.30 -21.79 -6.53
N TRP A 380 -0.31 -21.82 -7.41
CA TRP A 380 -0.50 -21.83 -8.85
C TRP A 380 -0.77 -23.25 -9.34
N ASN A 381 -1.72 -23.34 -10.27
CA ASN A 381 -2.08 -24.56 -10.97
C ASN A 381 -1.43 -24.56 -12.35
N ASN A 382 -1.11 -25.74 -12.88
CA ASN A 382 -0.68 -25.86 -14.27
C ASN A 382 -1.87 -25.56 -15.18
N SER A 383 -1.87 -24.38 -15.77
CA SER A 383 -2.92 -23.89 -16.67
C SER A 383 -2.42 -23.84 -18.11
N GLN A 384 -3.34 -23.95 -19.08
CA GLN A 384 -3.04 -23.70 -20.49
C GLN A 384 -3.13 -22.20 -20.85
N VAL A 385 -3.62 -21.36 -19.91
CA VAL A 385 -3.81 -19.92 -20.12
C VAL A 385 -2.51 -19.14 -19.91
N THR A 386 -1.78 -19.47 -18.83
CA THR A 386 -0.64 -18.72 -18.33
C THR A 386 0.23 -19.63 -17.47
N GLU A 387 1.53 -19.32 -17.41
CA GLU A 387 2.48 -20.04 -16.56
C GLU A 387 2.32 -19.67 -15.07
N PRO A 388 2.71 -20.56 -14.14
CA PRO A 388 2.78 -20.22 -12.72
C PRO A 388 3.54 -18.92 -12.44
N GLY A 389 3.00 -18.10 -11.54
CA GLY A 389 3.52 -16.76 -11.22
C GLY A 389 2.97 -15.64 -12.09
N ASN A 390 2.37 -15.95 -13.25
CA ASN A 390 1.81 -14.93 -14.15
C ASN A 390 0.29 -14.88 -14.06
N PHE A 391 -0.26 -13.79 -13.54
CA PHE A 391 -1.70 -13.56 -13.56
C PHE A 391 -2.21 -13.50 -15.02
N PRO A 392 -3.41 -14.03 -15.34
CA PRO A 392 -3.91 -14.02 -16.71
C PRO A 392 -3.96 -12.61 -17.30
N GLN A 393 -3.32 -12.46 -18.46
CA GLN A 393 -3.21 -11.18 -19.14
C GLN A 393 -4.38 -10.92 -20.10
N TYR A 394 -4.95 -11.98 -20.68
CA TYR A 394 -5.93 -11.89 -21.75
C TYR A 394 -7.27 -12.49 -21.36
N TYR A 395 -8.34 -11.87 -21.84
CA TYR A 395 -9.72 -12.30 -21.57
C TYR A 395 -10.55 -12.22 -22.84
N MET A 396 -11.53 -13.11 -22.97
CA MET A 396 -12.51 -13.13 -24.04
C MET A 396 -13.92 -12.96 -23.46
N GLN A 397 -14.75 -12.20 -24.16
CA GLN A 397 -16.18 -12.07 -23.89
C GLN A 397 -16.97 -12.29 -25.18
N VAL A 398 -18.02 -13.11 -25.11
CA VAL A 398 -18.98 -13.29 -26.20
C VAL A 398 -20.31 -12.64 -25.82
N GLY A 399 -20.80 -11.75 -26.67
CA GLY A 399 -21.98 -10.93 -26.42
C GLY A 399 -21.84 -10.16 -25.09
N ASN A 400 -22.89 -10.17 -24.29
CA ASN A 400 -22.90 -9.58 -22.94
C ASN A 400 -22.65 -10.64 -21.84
N GLY A 401 -21.98 -11.74 -22.18
CA GLY A 401 -21.71 -12.85 -21.26
C GLY A 401 -20.61 -12.55 -20.24
N ILE A 402 -20.17 -13.60 -19.54
CA ILE A 402 -19.00 -13.58 -18.64
C ILE A 402 -17.70 -13.32 -19.41
N LYS A 403 -16.65 -12.96 -18.67
CA LYS A 403 -15.29 -12.88 -19.20
C LYS A 403 -14.49 -14.08 -18.72
N GLU A 404 -13.84 -14.75 -19.65
CA GLU A 404 -13.01 -15.91 -19.36
C GLU A 404 -11.54 -15.62 -19.72
N PRO A 405 -10.59 -16.07 -18.90
CA PRO A 405 -9.17 -15.94 -19.22
C PRO A 405 -8.79 -16.86 -20.39
N VAL A 406 -7.99 -16.33 -21.32
CA VAL A 406 -7.55 -17.04 -22.53
C VAL A 406 -6.04 -16.86 -22.74
N SER A 407 -5.42 -17.72 -23.56
CA SER A 407 -3.99 -17.61 -23.85
C SER A 407 -3.69 -16.49 -24.85
N ALA A 408 -2.41 -16.09 -24.96
CA ALA A 408 -1.97 -15.14 -25.97
C ALA A 408 -2.17 -15.63 -27.42
N GLU A 409 -2.22 -16.95 -27.64
CA GLU A 409 -2.42 -17.57 -28.95
C GLU A 409 -3.87 -17.47 -29.44
N ASP A 410 -4.81 -17.31 -28.51
CA ASP A 410 -6.25 -17.25 -28.77
C ASP A 410 -6.77 -15.81 -29.00
N VAL A 411 -5.91 -14.81 -28.96
CA VAL A 411 -6.27 -13.40 -29.15
C VAL A 411 -5.66 -12.80 -30.42
N PRO A 412 -6.20 -11.69 -30.94
CA PRO A 412 -5.66 -11.03 -32.13
C PRO A 412 -4.18 -10.62 -31.93
N PRO A 413 -3.28 -10.88 -32.90
CA PRO A 413 -1.86 -10.54 -32.78
C PRO A 413 -1.60 -9.05 -32.51
N GLU A 414 -2.44 -8.16 -33.04
CA GLU A 414 -2.37 -6.71 -32.78
C GLU A 414 -2.64 -6.35 -31.31
N LEU A 415 -3.46 -7.13 -30.60
CA LEU A 415 -3.69 -6.94 -29.17
C LEU A 415 -2.46 -7.39 -28.37
N VAL A 416 -1.83 -8.51 -28.76
CA VAL A 416 -0.60 -9.01 -28.13
C VAL A 416 0.51 -7.97 -28.21
N LEU A 417 0.74 -7.39 -29.40
CA LEU A 417 1.81 -6.41 -29.67
C LEU A 417 1.56 -5.03 -29.06
N LYS A 418 0.35 -4.74 -28.58
CA LYS A 418 0.00 -3.42 -28.08
C LYS A 418 0.49 -3.23 -26.65
N GLU A 419 1.36 -2.26 -26.45
CA GLU A 419 1.87 -1.88 -25.12
C GLU A 419 1.00 -0.85 -24.40
N PHE A 420 1.07 -0.88 -23.07
CA PHE A 420 0.43 0.10 -22.18
C PHE A 420 1.25 1.38 -22.08
N LYS A 421 0.57 2.48 -21.76
CA LYS A 421 1.25 3.74 -21.49
C LYS A 421 2.14 3.64 -20.25
N LEU A 422 3.38 4.13 -20.37
CA LEU A 422 4.31 4.27 -19.24
C LEU A 422 4.02 5.55 -18.45
N ALA A 423 4.30 5.49 -17.15
CA ALA A 423 4.24 6.64 -16.27
C ALA A 423 5.34 7.65 -16.62
N GLU A 424 4.97 8.92 -16.63
CA GLU A 424 5.91 10.03 -16.72
C GLU A 424 6.25 10.52 -15.30
N ARG A 425 7.37 11.23 -15.17
CA ARG A 425 7.68 11.93 -13.92
C ARG A 425 6.62 12.99 -13.63
N GLY A 426 6.08 12.95 -12.43
CA GLY A 426 5.08 13.91 -11.97
C GLY A 426 5.67 15.24 -11.52
N THR A 427 4.80 16.10 -10.99
CA THR A 427 5.20 17.39 -10.44
C THR A 427 6.06 17.22 -9.18
N PRO A 428 7.07 18.08 -8.97
CA PRO A 428 7.85 18.08 -7.74
C PRO A 428 7.02 18.33 -6.48
N TYR A 429 7.53 17.81 -5.37
CA TYR A 429 7.17 18.20 -4.01
C TYR A 429 8.13 19.29 -3.54
N ILE A 430 7.60 20.40 -3.02
CA ILE A 430 8.39 21.54 -2.53
C ILE A 430 7.66 22.08 -1.30
N SER A 431 8.36 22.18 -0.16
CA SER A 431 7.82 22.82 1.04
C SER A 431 7.70 24.33 0.85
N PRO A 432 6.79 25.00 1.58
CA PRO A 432 6.76 26.46 1.65
C PRO A 432 8.04 27.01 2.31
N ASP A 433 8.34 28.28 2.06
CA ASP A 433 9.41 29.06 2.71
C ASP A 433 8.90 29.92 3.88
N ALA A 434 7.71 29.58 4.40
CA ALA A 434 6.98 30.31 5.43
C ALA A 434 6.28 29.35 6.40
N GLY A 435 5.73 29.90 7.49
CA GLY A 435 4.93 29.16 8.47
C GLY A 435 5.75 28.12 9.23
N SER A 436 5.13 26.98 9.51
CA SER A 436 5.71 25.90 10.31
C SER A 436 6.99 25.30 9.72
N TRP A 437 7.27 25.55 8.44
CA TRP A 437 8.49 25.10 7.76
C TRP A 437 9.71 25.98 8.03
N SER A 438 9.50 27.26 8.35
CA SER A 438 10.55 28.28 8.46
C SER A 438 10.74 28.84 9.88
N ASP A 439 9.75 28.70 10.77
CA ASP A 439 9.81 29.21 12.15
C ASP A 439 9.21 28.17 13.11
N PRO A 440 10.01 27.52 13.98
CA PRO A 440 11.44 27.77 14.23
C PRO A 440 12.38 27.40 13.08
N GLY A 441 11.94 26.48 12.20
CA GLY A 441 12.65 26.11 10.98
C GLY A 441 13.82 25.12 11.18
N PRO A 442 14.53 24.79 10.09
CA PRO A 442 15.64 23.84 10.13
C PRO A 442 16.88 24.45 10.80
N VAL A 443 17.71 23.58 11.39
CA VAL A 443 19.00 23.94 11.99
C VAL A 443 20.19 23.73 11.06
N SER A 444 19.97 23.10 9.89
CA SER A 444 21.01 22.85 8.89
C SER A 444 20.70 23.52 7.54
N ALA A 445 21.74 23.60 6.71
CA ALA A 445 21.55 23.84 5.28
C ALA A 445 20.86 22.63 4.62
N PRO A 446 20.19 22.82 3.47
CA PRO A 446 19.65 21.73 2.68
C PRO A 446 20.72 20.78 2.14
N GLU A 447 20.46 19.49 2.25
CA GLU A 447 21.25 18.40 1.68
C GLU A 447 20.41 17.64 0.65
N THR A 448 21.06 16.90 -0.25
CA THR A 448 20.38 16.13 -1.30
C THR A 448 20.87 14.71 -1.44
N VAL A 449 19.95 13.82 -1.80
CA VAL A 449 20.23 12.43 -2.21
C VAL A 449 19.44 12.11 -3.47
N THR A 450 19.90 11.13 -4.24
CA THR A 450 19.17 10.58 -5.40
C THR A 450 18.69 9.18 -5.05
N LEU A 451 17.38 8.97 -5.11
CA LEU A 451 16.76 7.67 -4.82
C LEU A 451 16.81 6.74 -6.03
N ALA A 452 16.56 5.46 -5.80
CA ALA A 452 16.46 4.41 -6.81
C ALA A 452 15.40 4.69 -7.88
N ASP A 453 14.39 5.51 -7.56
CA ASP A 453 13.40 5.97 -8.52
C ASP A 453 13.87 7.10 -9.45
N GLY A 454 15.12 7.54 -9.27
CA GLY A 454 15.77 8.59 -10.03
C GLY A 454 15.30 10.01 -9.67
N SER A 455 14.49 10.16 -8.61
CA SER A 455 14.15 11.45 -8.03
C SER A 455 15.28 11.96 -7.12
N THR A 456 15.39 13.28 -7.02
CA THR A 456 16.29 13.93 -6.06
C THR A 456 15.48 14.42 -4.88
N VAL A 457 15.79 13.92 -3.69
CA VAL A 457 15.22 14.37 -2.42
C VAL A 457 16.12 15.45 -1.82
N THR A 458 15.50 16.52 -1.34
CA THR A 458 16.15 17.58 -0.56
C THR A 458 15.62 17.52 0.88
N TYR A 459 16.51 17.52 1.87
CA TYR A 459 16.15 17.50 3.30
C TYR A 459 16.99 18.47 4.11
N CYS A 460 16.49 18.84 5.29
CA CYS A 460 17.22 19.59 6.31
C CYS A 460 17.08 18.89 7.67
N TRP A 461 18.02 19.14 8.58
CA TRP A 461 17.91 18.71 9.96
C TRP A 461 17.08 19.70 10.76
N TYR A 462 16.15 19.17 11.55
CA TYR A 462 15.36 19.91 12.52
C TYR A 462 15.68 19.37 13.91
N ARG A 463 15.70 20.25 14.91
CA ARG A 463 15.50 19.78 16.29
C ARG A 463 14.14 19.09 16.32
N PHE A 464 14.03 17.96 17.00
CA PHE A 464 12.83 17.12 16.90
C PHE A 464 11.54 17.91 17.16
N ILE A 465 11.51 18.75 18.21
CA ILE A 465 10.32 19.53 18.56
C ILE A 465 10.00 20.69 17.62
N ASP A 466 10.94 21.05 16.74
CA ASP A 466 10.82 22.15 15.77
C ASP A 466 10.33 21.67 14.40
N GLN A 467 10.01 20.37 14.26
CA GLN A 467 9.40 19.82 13.05
C GLN A 467 8.12 20.58 12.68
N PRO A 468 7.84 20.78 11.37
CA PRO A 468 6.66 21.53 10.93
C PRO A 468 5.34 20.97 11.49
N SER A 469 5.21 19.64 11.51
CA SER A 469 3.99 18.96 11.97
C SER A 469 3.66 19.16 13.45
N LEU A 470 4.62 19.59 14.27
CA LEU A 470 4.44 19.83 15.70
C LEU A 470 4.10 21.29 16.03
N GLN A 471 4.26 22.24 15.09
CA GLN A 471 4.08 23.67 15.37
C GLN A 471 2.61 24.11 15.44
N GLN A 472 1.70 23.32 14.88
CA GLN A 472 0.26 23.61 14.90
C GLN A 472 -0.38 23.53 16.29
N PHE A 473 0.28 22.89 17.26
CA PHE A 473 -0.29 22.65 18.58
C PHE A 473 0.13 23.70 19.59
N ASN A 474 -0.84 24.19 20.37
CA ASN A 474 -0.60 25.15 21.45
C ASN A 474 -0.07 24.46 22.72
N TRP A 475 1.04 23.73 22.59
CA TRP A 475 1.71 23.08 23.71
C TRP A 475 2.54 24.08 24.52
N SER A 476 2.60 23.87 25.84
CA SER A 476 3.52 24.64 26.68
C SER A 476 4.97 24.26 26.38
N ASN A 477 5.90 25.15 26.73
CA ASN A 477 7.33 24.89 26.56
C ASN A 477 7.76 23.64 27.34
N GLU A 478 7.18 23.40 28.51
CA GLU A 478 7.47 22.22 29.33
C GLU A 478 7.03 20.92 28.63
N LYS A 479 5.86 20.91 27.99
CA LYS A 479 5.38 19.76 27.21
C LYS A 479 6.29 19.50 26.00
N LYS A 480 6.67 20.57 25.29
CA LYS A 480 7.61 20.52 24.17
C LYS A 480 8.98 19.93 24.58
N GLU A 481 9.56 20.44 25.65
CA GLU A 481 10.86 19.99 26.14
C GLU A 481 10.80 18.55 26.71
N SER A 482 9.69 18.15 27.33
CA SER A 482 9.51 16.76 27.80
C SER A 482 9.51 15.76 26.64
N LEU A 483 8.82 16.09 25.54
CA LEU A 483 8.82 15.27 24.32
C LEU A 483 10.22 15.24 23.68
N GLN A 484 10.89 16.38 23.61
CA GLN A 484 12.26 16.46 23.11
C GLN A 484 13.21 15.54 23.89
N LEU A 485 13.18 15.59 25.23
CA LEU A 485 14.01 14.73 26.08
C LEU A 485 13.72 13.24 25.88
N LEU A 486 12.44 12.86 25.75
CA LEU A 486 12.05 11.48 25.44
C LEU A 486 12.64 11.02 24.10
N VAL A 487 12.63 11.89 23.07
CA VAL A 487 13.22 11.56 21.78
C VAL A 487 14.73 11.46 21.85
N GLU A 488 15.39 12.30 22.64
CA GLU A 488 16.83 12.19 22.87
C GLU A 488 17.18 10.83 23.50
N MET A 489 16.37 10.37 24.45
CA MET A 489 16.49 9.03 25.04
C MET A 489 16.31 7.92 23.99
N ILE A 490 15.31 8.05 23.10
CA ILE A 490 15.07 7.13 21.99
C ILE A 490 16.28 7.11 21.05
N HIS A 491 16.76 8.26 20.56
CA HIS A 491 17.88 8.30 19.60
C HIS A 491 19.18 7.73 20.18
N ALA A 492 19.39 7.85 21.49
CA ALA A 492 20.54 7.32 22.20
C ALA A 492 20.51 5.79 22.35
N GLN A 493 19.33 5.18 22.50
CA GLN A 493 19.19 3.76 22.83
C GLN A 493 18.68 2.90 21.67
N TRP A 494 17.82 3.47 20.82
CA TRP A 494 17.15 2.77 19.74
C TRP A 494 17.93 2.99 18.44
N LEU A 495 18.89 2.09 18.19
CA LEU A 495 19.75 2.11 17.02
C LEU A 495 19.14 1.34 15.84
N LYS A 496 19.57 1.68 14.61
CA LYS A 496 19.00 1.12 13.37
C LYS A 496 19.32 -0.36 13.13
N ASP A 497 20.20 -0.95 13.93
CA ASP A 497 20.69 -2.32 13.89
C ASP A 497 20.22 -3.17 15.07
N SER A 498 19.48 -2.58 16.02
CA SER A 498 18.85 -3.29 17.14
C SER A 498 17.71 -4.20 16.67
N GLU A 499 17.34 -5.16 17.53
CA GLU A 499 16.24 -6.09 17.28
C GLU A 499 14.95 -5.67 18.00
N TYR A 500 14.05 -5.01 17.27
CA TYR A 500 12.73 -4.60 17.79
C TYR A 500 11.68 -5.68 17.59
N MET A 501 11.62 -6.21 16.36
CA MET A 501 10.73 -7.29 15.94
C MET A 501 11.52 -8.60 15.84
N ALA A 502 10.88 -9.73 16.14
CA ALA A 502 11.46 -11.04 15.86
C ALA A 502 11.73 -11.18 14.35
N PRO A 503 12.83 -11.83 13.92
CA PRO A 503 13.13 -12.05 12.50
C PRO A 503 12.02 -12.83 11.79
N PRO A 504 11.92 -12.75 10.45
CA PRO A 504 10.90 -13.49 9.71
C PRO A 504 11.09 -15.00 9.91
N GLY A 505 9.98 -15.73 10.03
CA GLY A 505 9.99 -17.17 10.23
C GLY A 505 10.63 -17.94 9.05
N THR A 506 10.48 -17.40 7.84
CA THR A 506 11.10 -17.93 6.62
C THR A 506 11.55 -16.82 5.67
N GLY A 507 12.40 -17.16 4.68
CA GLY A 507 12.89 -16.20 3.69
C GLY A 507 13.93 -15.23 4.25
N THR A 508 14.15 -14.12 3.54
CA THR A 508 15.13 -13.09 3.89
C THR A 508 14.49 -11.71 3.89
N LEU A 509 15.12 -10.74 4.56
CA LEU A 509 14.67 -9.36 4.57
C LEU A 509 15.05 -8.64 3.28
N VAL A 510 14.18 -7.75 2.81
CA VAL A 510 14.48 -6.80 1.74
C VAL A 510 15.40 -5.69 2.25
N SER A 511 16.20 -5.08 1.38
CA SER A 511 16.92 -3.83 1.67
C SER A 511 16.08 -2.63 1.23
N LEU A 512 15.99 -1.61 2.08
CA LEU A 512 15.58 -0.28 1.64
C LEU A 512 16.64 0.30 0.71
N ASP A 513 16.25 1.24 -0.14
CA ASP A 513 17.20 2.03 -0.93
C ASP A 513 18.26 2.68 0.00
N PRO A 514 19.56 2.40 -0.18
CA PRO A 514 20.60 2.96 0.67
C PRO A 514 20.61 4.48 0.71
N ALA A 515 20.12 5.16 -0.34
CA ALA A 515 20.03 6.62 -0.38
C ALA A 515 19.01 7.20 0.62
N LEU A 516 18.07 6.40 1.13
CA LEU A 516 17.17 6.80 2.21
C LEU A 516 17.86 6.81 3.57
N LEU A 517 18.97 6.08 3.72
CA LEU A 517 19.69 5.95 4.98
C LEU A 517 20.71 7.09 5.10
N VAL A 518 20.48 7.99 6.04
CA VAL A 518 21.35 9.14 6.29
C VAL A 518 22.11 8.97 7.60
N GLN A 519 23.32 9.49 7.61
CA GLN A 519 24.14 9.56 8.81
C GLN A 519 23.90 10.93 9.48
N PRO A 520 23.48 10.99 10.75
CA PRO A 520 23.46 12.25 11.48
C PRO A 520 24.83 12.91 11.48
N PRO A 521 24.93 14.21 11.13
CA PRO A 521 26.18 14.95 11.26
C PRO A 521 26.50 15.20 12.74
N GLU A 522 27.74 15.61 13.00
CA GLU A 522 28.23 15.89 14.34
C GLU A 522 27.33 16.92 15.06
N GLY A 523 26.81 16.52 16.23
CA GLY A 523 25.90 17.31 17.04
C GLY A 523 24.42 17.02 16.81
N TYR A 524 24.05 16.26 15.78
CA TYR A 524 22.66 15.90 15.44
C TYR A 524 22.33 14.42 15.68
N GLU A 525 23.24 13.65 16.29
CA GLU A 525 23.07 12.23 16.57
C GLU A 525 21.91 11.93 17.53
N ILE A 526 21.50 12.91 18.34
CA ILE A 526 20.50 12.78 19.40
C ILE A 526 19.59 14.01 19.39
N GLY A 527 18.27 13.80 19.37
CA GLY A 527 17.29 14.91 19.44
C GLY A 527 17.01 15.67 18.13
N TYR A 528 17.58 15.26 16.99
CA TYR A 528 17.36 15.88 15.68
C TYR A 528 16.90 14.84 14.64
N VAL A 529 16.13 15.28 13.65
CA VAL A 529 15.62 14.41 12.57
C VAL A 529 15.78 15.07 11.19
N PRO A 530 16.03 14.28 10.13
CA PRO A 530 16.15 14.78 8.77
C PRO A 530 14.76 14.87 8.12
N ILE A 531 14.24 16.09 7.96
CA ILE A 531 12.94 16.34 7.35
C ILE A 531 13.12 16.66 5.88
N VAL A 532 12.47 15.87 5.03
CA VAL A 532 12.37 16.14 3.60
C VAL A 532 11.62 17.46 3.40
N ILE A 533 12.20 18.36 2.60
CA ILE A 533 11.63 19.66 2.20
C ILE A 533 11.36 19.73 0.70
N GLY A 534 11.78 18.72 -0.07
CA GLY A 534 11.39 18.60 -1.47
C GLY A 534 11.82 17.29 -2.13
N GLN A 535 11.19 16.98 -3.25
CA GLN A 535 11.50 15.83 -4.09
C GLN A 535 11.16 16.14 -5.55
N LYS A 536 12.07 15.89 -6.49
CA LYS A 536 11.91 16.28 -7.92
C LYS A 536 12.52 15.31 -8.92
#